data_AF-A0A0F9FFC0-F1
#
_entry.id   AF-A0A0F9FFC0-F1
#
_cell.length_a   1.000
_cell.length_b   1.000
_cell.length_c   1.000
_cell.angle_alpha   90.00
_cell.angle_beta   90.00
_cell.angle_gamma   90.00
#
_symmetry.space_group_name_H-M   'P 1'
#
loop_
_entity.id
_entity.type
_entity.pdbx_description
1 polymer ?
#
loop_
_entity_poly.entity_id
_entity_poly.type
_entity_poly.pdbx_seq_one_letter_code
_entity_poly.pdbx_strand_id
1 'polypeptide(L)'
;MNLEPFFNPSSILIIGVSRKTFTFNYTILKNLLEIFYKGKIYILNPNASEILGVKSYSSLEDLPEIPDLAVIVINKKIVEIIENLAQFGVKYLTIQSELKPRTDYYKAGLMISDICEKHGITYLGPSMLGIINFIDN
;
A
#
# COMPACT_ATOMS: atom_id res chain seq x y z
N MET A 1 -13.53 -15.91 3.14
CA MET A 1 -12.49 -14.87 3.06
C MET A 1 -11.88 -14.95 1.67
N ASN A 2 -12.00 -13.90 0.85
CA ASN A 2 -11.38 -13.86 -0.47
C ASN A 2 -9.96 -13.29 -0.34
N LEU A 3 -8.94 -14.03 -0.79
CA LEU A 3 -7.53 -13.61 -0.75
C LEU A 3 -6.97 -13.27 -2.13
N GLU A 4 -7.75 -13.48 -3.19
CA GLU A 4 -7.32 -13.26 -4.58
C GLU A 4 -6.74 -11.85 -4.83
N PRO A 5 -7.28 -10.76 -4.23
CA PRO A 5 -6.72 -9.41 -4.40
C PRO A 5 -5.28 -9.21 -3.88
N PHE A 6 -4.76 -10.13 -3.05
CA PHE A 6 -3.35 -10.09 -2.62
C PHE A 6 -2.38 -10.69 -3.64
N PHE A 7 -2.88 -11.55 -4.52
CA PHE A 7 -2.06 -12.32 -5.47
C PHE A 7 -2.29 -11.92 -6.91
N ASN A 8 -3.47 -11.42 -7.25
CA ASN A 8 -3.85 -11.02 -8.60
C ASN A 8 -4.73 -9.75 -8.64
N PRO A 9 -4.33 -8.64 -7.99
CA PRO A 9 -5.07 -7.40 -8.11
C PRO A 9 -5.06 -6.89 -9.56
N SER A 10 -6.13 -6.25 -10.03
CA SER A 10 -6.13 -5.53 -11.32
C SER A 10 -5.58 -4.11 -11.17
N SER A 11 -5.52 -3.59 -9.95
CA SER A 11 -4.94 -2.28 -9.63
C SER A 11 -4.24 -2.27 -8.26
N ILE A 12 -3.05 -1.67 -8.20
CA ILE A 12 -2.25 -1.51 -6.98
C ILE A 12 -2.01 -0.02 -6.71
N LEU A 13 -2.28 0.43 -5.48
CA LEU A 13 -1.83 1.71 -4.97
C LEU A 13 -0.64 1.53 -4.03
N ILE A 14 0.49 2.18 -4.30
CA ILE A 14 1.68 2.12 -3.43
C ILE A 14 1.85 3.46 -2.70
N ILE A 15 1.82 3.42 -1.38
CA ILE A 15 1.87 4.60 -0.52
C ILE A 15 3.25 4.72 0.10
N GLY A 16 3.96 5.80 -0.25
CA GLY A 16 5.29 6.07 0.30
C GLY A 16 6.45 5.49 -0.50
N VAL A 17 6.27 5.31 -1.81
CA VAL A 17 7.37 5.04 -2.75
C VAL A 17 8.43 6.14 -2.61
N SER A 18 9.68 5.73 -2.43
CA SER A 18 10.81 6.65 -2.30
C SER A 18 11.30 7.10 -3.68
N ARG A 19 11.71 8.37 -3.79
CA ARG A 19 12.43 8.89 -4.98
C ARG A 19 13.92 8.54 -4.98
N LYS A 20 14.46 8.14 -3.83
CA LYS A 20 15.88 7.78 -3.70
C LYS A 20 16.08 6.35 -4.17
N THR A 21 16.97 6.18 -5.15
CA THR A 21 17.40 4.87 -5.64
C THR A 21 17.97 4.02 -4.51
N PHE A 22 17.93 2.69 -4.67
CA PHE A 22 18.45 1.70 -3.71
C PHE A 22 17.79 1.70 -2.33
N THR A 23 16.62 2.32 -2.18
CA THR A 23 15.81 2.19 -0.97
C THR A 23 14.79 1.05 -1.12
N PHE A 24 14.45 0.38 -0.03
CA PHE A 24 13.44 -0.69 -0.03
C PHE A 24 12.12 -0.25 -0.69
N ASN A 25 11.62 0.92 -0.31
CA ASN A 25 10.38 1.50 -0.84
C ASN A 25 10.44 1.81 -2.35
N TYR A 26 11.62 2.12 -2.89
CA TYR A 26 11.83 2.31 -4.32
C TYR A 26 11.80 0.96 -5.06
N THR A 27 12.41 -0.07 -4.46
CA THR A 27 12.51 -1.41 -5.05
C THR A 27 11.16 -2.05 -5.30
N ILE A 28 10.13 -1.78 -4.48
CA ILE A 28 8.79 -2.35 -4.67
C ILE A 28 8.19 -1.94 -6.02
N LEU A 29 8.22 -0.65 -6.34
CA LEU A 29 7.75 -0.16 -7.64
C LEU A 29 8.63 -0.70 -8.78
N LYS A 30 9.96 -0.66 -8.60
CA LYS A 30 10.90 -1.20 -9.59
C LYS A 30 10.60 -2.66 -9.91
N ASN A 31 10.35 -3.49 -8.89
CA ASN A 31 10.06 -4.91 -9.07
C ASN A 31 8.77 -5.12 -9.88
N LEU A 32 7.68 -4.39 -9.56
CA LEU A 32 6.43 -4.49 -10.32
C LEU A 32 6.61 -4.13 -11.81
N LEU A 33 7.43 -3.11 -12.08
CA LEU A 33 7.76 -2.73 -13.46
C LEU A 33 8.63 -3.77 -14.16
N GLU A 34 9.62 -4.34 -13.47
CA GLU A 34 10.54 -5.35 -14.03
C GLU A 34 9.87 -6.70 -14.29
N ILE A 35 8.84 -7.06 -13.52
CA ILE A 35 8.03 -8.27 -13.79
C ILE A 35 6.93 -8.03 -14.83
N PHE A 36 6.84 -6.81 -15.40
CA PHE A 36 5.80 -6.42 -16.35
C PHE A 36 4.38 -6.66 -15.81
N TYR A 37 4.14 -6.23 -14.56
CA TYR A 37 2.82 -6.28 -13.96
C TYR A 37 1.78 -5.62 -14.89
N LYS A 38 0.73 -6.36 -15.23
CA LYS A 38 -0.27 -5.98 -16.23
C LYS A 38 -1.40 -5.14 -15.65
N GLY A 39 -1.57 -5.19 -14.33
CA GLY A 39 -2.50 -4.33 -13.63
C GLY A 39 -2.04 -2.87 -13.60
N LYS A 40 -2.94 -1.99 -13.17
CA LYS A 40 -2.64 -0.56 -13.07
C LYS A 40 -1.84 -0.28 -11.81
N ILE A 41 -0.82 0.57 -11.91
CA ILE A 41 -0.01 0.98 -10.77
C ILE A 41 -0.24 2.46 -10.49
N TYR A 42 -0.62 2.76 -9.25
CA TYR A 42 -0.78 4.10 -8.73
C TYR A 42 0.21 4.36 -7.59
N ILE A 43 0.67 5.59 -7.48
CA ILE A 43 1.55 6.02 -6.39
C ILE A 43 0.87 7.15 -5.63
N LEU A 44 0.87 7.07 -4.30
CA LEU A 44 0.50 8.19 -3.45
C LEU A 44 1.77 8.78 -2.83
N ASN A 45 2.21 9.93 -3.36
CA ASN A 45 3.32 10.69 -2.83
C ASN A 45 3.15 12.19 -3.13
N PRO A 46 2.71 13.01 -2.16
CA PRO A 46 2.50 14.44 -2.35
C PRO A 46 3.74 15.24 -2.77
N ASN A 47 4.94 14.66 -2.67
CA ASN A 47 6.20 15.32 -2.98
C ASN A 47 6.76 14.93 -4.36
N ALA A 48 6.00 14.19 -5.17
CA ALA A 48 6.40 13.72 -6.48
C ALA A 48 5.19 13.71 -7.44
N SER A 49 5.37 14.21 -8.66
CA SER A 49 4.39 14.06 -9.74
C SER A 49 4.52 12.72 -10.48
N GLU A 50 5.71 12.11 -10.44
CA GLU A 50 6.04 10.85 -11.10
C GLU A 50 7.21 10.17 -10.39
N ILE A 51 7.23 8.83 -10.37
CA ILE A 51 8.37 8.03 -9.94
C ILE A 51 8.49 6.84 -10.90
N LEU A 52 9.68 6.63 -11.49
CA LEU A 52 9.96 5.56 -12.46
C LEU A 52 8.99 5.52 -13.66
N GLY A 53 8.56 6.68 -14.16
CA GLY A 53 7.59 6.76 -15.27
C GLY A 53 6.14 6.50 -14.86
N VAL A 54 5.87 6.21 -13.58
CA VAL A 54 4.52 5.99 -13.06
C VAL A 54 4.02 7.27 -12.38
N LYS A 55 2.82 7.69 -12.78
CA LYS A 55 2.15 8.88 -12.23
C LYS A 55 1.96 8.75 -10.73
N SER A 56 2.28 9.84 -10.02
CA SER A 56 2.09 9.96 -8.58
C SER A 56 1.01 11.01 -8.29
N TYR A 57 0.17 10.69 -7.31
CA TYR A 57 -0.98 11.46 -6.89
C TYR A 57 -0.71 12.09 -5.52
N SER A 58 -1.31 13.26 -5.31
CA SER A 58 -1.20 14.03 -4.06
C SER A 58 -2.21 13.58 -3.00
N SER A 59 -3.38 13.15 -3.42
CA SER A 59 -4.45 12.68 -2.54
C SER A 59 -5.16 11.45 -3.10
N LEU A 60 -5.97 10.79 -2.27
CA LEU A 60 -6.74 9.62 -2.69
C LEU A 60 -7.85 10.03 -3.67
N GLU A 61 -8.42 11.21 -3.49
CA GLU A 61 -9.51 11.75 -4.31
C GLU A 61 -9.06 12.04 -5.75
N ASP A 62 -7.76 12.22 -5.98
CA ASP A 62 -7.20 12.39 -7.32
C ASP A 62 -7.08 11.06 -8.09
N LEU A 63 -7.24 9.92 -7.43
CA LEU A 63 -7.13 8.60 -8.06
C LEU A 63 -8.31 8.36 -9.02
N PRO A 64 -8.07 7.73 -10.17
CA PRO A 64 -9.11 7.48 -11.17
C PRO A 64 -10.12 6.39 -10.73
N GLU A 65 -9.75 5.56 -9.76
CA GLU A 65 -10.58 4.48 -9.22
C GLU A 65 -10.11 4.07 -7.81
N ILE A 66 -10.94 3.29 -7.12
CA ILE A 66 -10.56 2.64 -5.86
C ILE A 66 -9.63 1.46 -6.22
N PRO A 67 -8.39 1.41 -5.71
CA PRO A 67 -7.47 0.31 -5.99
C PRO A 67 -7.95 -0.99 -5.35
N ASP A 68 -7.70 -2.12 -6.03
CA ASP A 68 -8.01 -3.45 -5.48
C ASP A 68 -7.13 -3.75 -4.26
N LEU A 69 -5.85 -3.35 -4.33
CA LEU A 69 -4.87 -3.54 -3.27
C LEU A 69 -4.10 -2.24 -3.00
N ALA A 70 -4.03 -1.82 -1.73
CA ALA A 70 -3.10 -0.79 -1.31
C ALA A 70 -1.88 -1.38 -0.55
N VAL A 71 -0.69 -0.91 -0.90
CA VAL A 71 0.60 -1.34 -0.37
C VAL A 71 1.22 -0.18 0.41
N ILE A 72 1.24 -0.29 1.73
CA ILE A 72 1.73 0.74 2.65
C ILE A 72 3.17 0.43 3.05
N VAL A 73 4.09 1.30 2.63
CA VAL A 73 5.55 1.11 2.82
C VAL A 73 6.16 2.18 3.74
N ILE A 74 5.32 2.94 4.42
CA ILE A 74 5.72 3.97 5.40
C ILE A 74 4.94 3.81 6.70
N ASN A 75 5.60 4.12 7.82
CA ASN A 75 4.99 4.03 9.14
C ASN A 75 4.47 5.37 9.67
N LYS A 76 4.90 6.49 9.08
CA LYS A 76 4.48 7.83 9.50
C LYS A 76 2.98 7.96 9.25
N LYS A 77 2.22 8.32 10.29
CA LYS A 77 0.77 8.52 10.23
C LYS A 77 0.01 7.28 9.73
N ILE A 78 0.51 6.07 10.00
CA ILE A 78 -0.06 4.84 9.43
C ILE A 78 -1.54 4.62 9.78
N VAL A 79 -1.95 4.93 11.01
CA VAL A 79 -3.37 4.83 11.43
C VAL A 79 -4.25 5.77 10.63
N GLU A 80 -3.82 7.02 10.44
CA GLU A 80 -4.53 8.03 9.62
C GLU A 80 -4.59 7.61 8.13
N ILE A 81 -3.51 7.04 7.60
CA ILE A 81 -3.48 6.51 6.23
C ILE A 81 -4.51 5.39 6.07
N ILE A 82 -4.57 4.45 7.01
CA ILE A 82 -5.49 3.31 6.95
C ILE A 82 -6.94 3.77 7.10
N GLU A 83 -7.23 4.71 8.01
CA GLU A 83 -8.55 5.33 8.13
C GLU A 83 -8.98 6.00 6.82
N ASN A 84 -8.09 6.78 6.19
CA ASN A 84 -8.39 7.45 4.92
C ASN A 84 -8.64 6.44 3.79
N LEU A 85 -7.86 5.37 3.70
CA LEU A 85 -8.08 4.29 2.73
C LEU A 85 -9.42 3.58 2.97
N ALA A 86 -9.77 3.38 4.24
CA ALA A 86 -11.03 2.76 4.64
C ALA A 86 -12.24 3.62 4.27
N GLN A 87 -12.13 4.93 4.44
CA GLN A 87 -13.15 5.90 4.03
C GLN A 87 -13.25 6.03 2.51
N PHE A 88 -12.11 5.97 1.80
CA PHE A 88 -12.06 5.96 0.34
C PHE A 88 -12.66 4.69 -0.27
N GLY A 89 -12.68 3.60 0.49
CA GLY A 89 -13.37 2.34 0.13
C GLY A 89 -12.44 1.18 -0.22
N VAL A 90 -11.13 1.32 0.00
CA VAL A 90 -10.16 0.23 -0.21
C VAL A 90 -10.49 -0.94 0.74
N LYS A 91 -10.45 -2.17 0.21
CA LYS A 91 -10.80 -3.40 0.95
C LYS A 91 -9.62 -4.31 1.29
N TYR A 92 -8.50 -4.16 0.60
CA TYR A 92 -7.33 -5.01 0.80
C TYR A 92 -6.06 -4.18 0.99
N LEU A 93 -5.33 -4.47 2.07
CA LEU A 93 -4.11 -3.74 2.42
C LEU A 93 -2.94 -4.70 2.65
N THR A 94 -1.75 -4.35 2.17
CA THR A 94 -0.51 -4.88 2.73
C THR A 94 0.22 -3.78 3.48
N ILE A 95 0.66 -4.08 4.69
CA ILE A 95 1.40 -3.17 5.53
C ILE A 95 2.82 -3.71 5.66
N GLN A 96 3.72 -3.23 4.80
CA GLN A 96 5.11 -3.71 4.81
C GLN A 96 5.97 -2.99 5.86
N SER A 97 5.65 -1.71 6.13
CA SER A 97 6.45 -0.92 7.06
C SER A 97 6.44 -1.49 8.48
N GLU A 98 7.60 -1.48 9.12
CA GLU A 98 7.72 -1.79 10.54
C GLU A 98 7.03 -0.71 11.39
N LEU A 99 6.18 -1.17 12.31
CA LEU A 99 5.73 -0.34 13.42
C LEU A 99 6.89 -0.21 14.41
N LYS A 100 7.45 0.99 14.53
CA LYS A 100 8.65 1.23 15.36
C LYS A 100 8.31 1.36 16.86
N PRO A 101 9.20 0.93 17.77
CA PRO A 101 8.99 0.97 19.23
C PRO A 101 8.82 2.37 19.85
N ARG A 102 9.09 3.44 19.10
CA ARG A 102 8.92 4.84 19.58
C ARG A 102 7.47 5.31 19.60
N THR A 103 6.60 4.58 18.90
CA THR A 103 5.14 4.69 19.04
C THR A 103 4.72 3.61 20.03
N ASP A 104 3.62 3.81 20.75
CA ASP A 104 2.94 2.69 21.44
C ASP A 104 2.46 1.70 20.36
N TYR A 105 3.38 0.81 19.94
CA TYR A 105 3.24 -0.15 18.85
C TYR A 105 1.98 -0.98 19.04
N TYR A 106 1.73 -1.38 20.30
CA TYR A 106 0.61 -2.21 20.66
C TYR A 106 -0.70 -1.46 20.42
N LYS A 107 -0.79 -0.22 20.90
CA LYS A 107 -1.94 0.65 20.65
C LYS A 107 -2.15 0.93 19.16
N ALA A 108 -1.08 1.16 18.39
CA ALA A 108 -1.18 1.35 16.95
C ALA A 108 -1.70 0.10 16.24
N GLY A 109 -1.22 -1.10 16.62
CA GLY A 109 -1.72 -2.36 16.10
C GLY A 109 -3.20 -2.60 16.40
N LEU A 110 -3.63 -2.32 17.63
CA LEU A 110 -5.05 -2.39 18.01
C LEU A 110 -5.91 -1.42 17.18
N MET A 111 -5.49 -0.16 17.05
CA MET A 111 -6.21 0.83 16.23
C MET A 111 -6.32 0.39 14.76
N ILE A 112 -5.25 -0.17 14.19
CA ILE A 112 -5.28 -0.72 12.82
C ILE A 112 -6.30 -1.85 12.72
N SER A 113 -6.29 -2.77 13.68
CA SER A 113 -7.24 -3.89 13.71
C SER A 113 -8.69 -3.40 13.81
N ASP A 114 -8.97 -2.46 14.72
CA ASP A 114 -10.30 -1.91 14.95
C ASP A 114 -10.84 -1.21 13.69
N ILE A 115 -10.01 -0.40 13.02
CA ILE A 115 -10.39 0.28 11.78
C ILE A 115 -10.67 -0.75 10.69
N CYS A 116 -9.79 -1.73 10.53
CA CYS A 116 -9.95 -2.75 9.49
C CYS A 116 -11.22 -3.57 9.71
N GLU A 117 -11.50 -4.00 10.94
CA GLU A 117 -12.72 -4.75 11.27
C GLU A 117 -13.98 -3.92 11.00
N LYS A 118 -14.02 -2.68 11.50
CA LYS A 118 -15.15 -1.76 11.33
C LYS A 118 -15.48 -1.49 9.86
N HIS A 119 -14.48 -1.43 8.98
CA HIS A 119 -14.64 -1.10 7.57
C HIS A 119 -14.65 -2.32 6.63
N GLY A 120 -14.53 -3.54 7.18
CA GLY A 120 -14.48 -4.77 6.42
C GLY A 120 -13.23 -4.89 5.53
N ILE A 121 -12.09 -4.41 6.02
CA ILE A 121 -10.79 -4.49 5.35
C ILE A 121 -10.10 -5.78 5.75
N THR A 122 -9.59 -6.48 4.74
CA THR A 122 -8.64 -7.57 4.96
C THR A 122 -7.23 -7.03 4.79
N TYR A 123 -6.32 -7.34 5.72
CA TYR A 123 -4.92 -6.88 5.60
C TYR A 123 -3.90 -7.95 5.94
N LEU A 124 -2.70 -7.79 5.41
CA LEU A 124 -1.51 -8.59 5.73
C LEU A 124 -0.40 -7.67 6.25
N GLY A 125 0.37 -8.16 7.22
CA GLY A 125 1.32 -7.35 8.00
C GLY A 125 0.70 -6.89 9.32
N PRO A 126 1.22 -5.83 9.98
CA PRO A 126 2.38 -5.02 9.60
C PRO A 126 3.71 -5.77 9.61
N SER A 127 4.81 -5.09 9.25
CA SER A 127 6.19 -5.63 9.35
C SER A 127 6.42 -6.89 8.50
N MET A 128 6.12 -6.81 7.20
CA MET A 128 6.33 -7.91 6.24
C MET A 128 7.12 -7.45 5.01
N LEU A 129 7.75 -8.39 4.29
CA LEU A 129 8.48 -8.08 3.05
C LEU A 129 7.59 -7.89 1.82
N GLY A 130 6.32 -8.29 1.90
CA GLY A 130 5.39 -8.29 0.77
C GLY A 130 5.01 -9.70 0.33
N ILE A 131 4.37 -9.77 -0.83
CA ILE A 131 3.83 -10.98 -1.44
C ILE A 131 4.31 -10.99 -2.89
N ILE A 132 4.59 -12.17 -3.42
CA ILE A 132 4.98 -12.34 -4.81
C ILE A 132 4.09 -13.42 -5.42
N ASN A 133 3.49 -13.12 -6.56
CA ASN A 133 2.89 -14.10 -7.46
C ASN A 133 3.73 -14.12 -8.73
N PHE A 134 4.23 -15.30 -9.12
CA PHE A 134 5.03 -15.49 -10.35
C PHE A 134 4.21 -16.08 -11.50
N ILE A 135 2.95 -16.44 -11.25
CA ILE A 135 2.07 -17.11 -12.22
C ILE A 135 1.28 -16.05 -13.01
N ASP A 136 0.65 -15.14 -12.28
CA ASP A 136 -0.22 -14.10 -12.84
C ASP A 136 0.43 -12.73 -12.65
N ASN A 137 1.06 -12.23 -13.71
CA ASN A 137 1.57 -10.86 -13.81
C ASN A 137 0.54 -9.95 -14.47
#